data_AF-A0A7C6U6V6-F1
#
_entry.id   AF-A0A7C6U6V6-F1
#
_cell.length_a   1.000
_cell.length_b   1.000
_cell.length_c   1.000
_cell.angle_alpha   90.00
_cell.angle_beta   90.00
_cell.angle_gamma   90.00
#
_symmetry.space_group_name_H-M   'P 1'
#
loop_
_entity.id
_entity.type
_entity.pdbx_description
1 polymer ?
#
loop_
_entity_poly.entity_id
_entity_poly.type
_entity_poly.pdbx_seq_one_letter_code
_entity_poly.pdbx_strand_id
1 'polypeptide(L)'
;VRGGAVLAMAEASDPVAPPRVEAAGGGCGGGRRILLDGAATTLTDGDRPTHLLVRAVGPDGSGVLVLVERGERGVEPWPREGERTGEVVFRAVRLDADRVVTGEVRDPA
;
A
#
# COMPACT_ATOMS: atom_id res chain seq x y z
N VAL A 1 6.79 24.34 10.84
CA VAL A 1 6.04 23.15 11.33
C VAL A 1 6.83 21.94 10.88
N ARG A 2 7.32 21.09 11.79
CA ARG A 2 8.00 19.84 11.40
C ARG A 2 6.94 18.99 10.68
N GLY A 3 7.10 18.82 9.37
CA GLY A 3 6.12 18.12 8.52
C GLY A 3 6.06 16.66 8.92
N GLY A 4 5.07 16.29 9.74
CA GLY A 4 4.76 14.90 10.02
C GLY A 4 4.21 14.23 8.76
N ALA A 5 4.49 12.95 8.57
CA ALA A 5 3.88 12.17 7.52
C ALA A 5 2.36 12.16 7.73
N VAL A 6 1.62 12.62 6.72
CA VAL A 6 0.16 12.46 6.65
C VAL A 6 -0.10 11.11 5.98
N LEU A 7 -0.69 10.19 6.74
CA LEU A 7 -1.02 8.83 6.31
C LEU A 7 -2.49 8.76 5.92
N ALA A 8 -2.77 8.14 4.77
CA ALA A 8 -4.09 7.64 4.43
C ALA A 8 -4.09 6.11 4.52
N MET A 9 -5.20 5.50 4.93
CA MET A 9 -5.37 4.06 4.86
C MET A 9 -5.92 3.70 3.48
N ALA A 10 -5.43 2.63 2.86
CA ALA A 10 -5.99 2.06 1.65
C ALA A 10 -6.48 0.64 1.94
N GLU A 11 -7.78 0.42 1.82
CA GLU A 11 -8.43 -0.87 2.05
C GLU A 11 -9.03 -1.39 0.75
N ALA A 12 -9.15 -2.71 0.61
CA ALA A 12 -9.68 -3.33 -0.60
C ALA A 12 -11.05 -2.74 -0.99
N SER A 13 -11.19 -2.29 -2.25
CA SER A 13 -12.50 -1.83 -2.76
C SER A 13 -13.48 -2.99 -2.94
N ASP A 14 -12.95 -4.19 -3.18
CA ASP A 14 -13.67 -5.46 -3.14
C ASP A 14 -12.99 -6.38 -2.11
N PRO A 15 -13.68 -6.79 -1.03
CA PRO A 15 -13.10 -7.66 -0.01
C PRO A 15 -12.65 -9.04 -0.53
N VAL A 16 -13.16 -9.48 -1.69
CA VAL A 16 -12.78 -10.74 -2.35
C VAL A 16 -11.53 -10.55 -3.24
N ALA A 17 -11.19 -9.32 -3.59
CA ALA A 17 -10.05 -8.97 -4.42
C ALA A 17 -9.17 -7.86 -3.78
N PRO A 18 -8.57 -8.12 -2.60
CA PRO A 18 -7.67 -7.17 -1.97
C PRO A 18 -6.39 -6.97 -2.80
N PRO A 19 -5.69 -5.84 -2.60
CA PRO A 19 -4.33 -5.69 -3.11
C PRO A 19 -3.44 -6.87 -2.70
N ARG A 20 -2.57 -7.31 -3.60
CA ARG A 20 -1.71 -8.48 -3.42
C ARG A 20 -0.26 -8.07 -3.46
N VAL A 21 0.52 -8.71 -2.58
CA VAL A 21 1.96 -8.60 -2.52
C VAL A 21 2.57 -9.87 -3.08
N GLU A 22 3.39 -9.74 -4.10
CA GLU A 22 4.18 -10.83 -4.65
C GLU A 22 5.67 -10.58 -4.47
N ALA A 23 6.46 -11.65 -4.36
CA ALA A 23 7.91 -11.53 -4.35
C ALA A 23 8.41 -11.17 -5.75
N ALA A 24 9.02 -10.00 -5.90
CA ALA A 24 9.80 -9.68 -7.08
C ALA A 24 11.24 -10.13 -6.83
N GLY A 25 11.66 -11.19 -7.52
CA GLY A 25 13.00 -11.76 -7.36
C GLY A 25 14.11 -10.69 -7.32
N GLY A 26 15.07 -10.87 -6.42
CA GLY A 26 16.24 -10.01 -6.32
C GLY A 26 17.20 -10.30 -7.47
N GLY A 27 17.35 -9.37 -8.41
CA GLY A 27 18.47 -9.41 -9.36
C GLY A 27 19.80 -9.33 -8.60
N CYS A 28 20.88 -9.85 -9.19
CA CYS A 28 22.23 -9.84 -8.61
C CYS A 28 22.62 -8.43 -8.12
N GLY A 29 22.55 -8.21 -6.80
CA GLY A 29 22.99 -6.97 -6.13
C GLY A 29 21.90 -6.04 -5.59
N GLY A 30 20.60 -6.33 -5.78
CA GLY A 30 19.51 -5.51 -5.25
C GLY A 30 18.74 -6.27 -4.17
N GLY A 31 18.39 -5.60 -3.06
CA GLY A 31 17.64 -6.17 -1.94
C GLY A 31 16.34 -6.87 -2.34
N ARG A 32 15.74 -7.60 -1.40
CA ARG A 32 14.43 -8.25 -1.60
C ARG A 32 13.42 -7.19 -2.04
N ARG A 33 12.71 -7.43 -3.15
CA ARG A 33 11.67 -6.55 -3.67
C ARG A 33 10.32 -7.22 -3.63
N ILE A 34 9.29 -6.39 -3.61
CA ILE A 34 7.90 -6.81 -3.75
C ILE A 34 7.23 -6.14 -4.94
N LEU A 35 6.18 -6.77 -5.44
CA LEU A 35 5.21 -6.20 -6.36
C LEU A 35 3.88 -6.04 -5.63
N LEU A 36 3.29 -4.86 -5.71
CA LEU A 36 1.95 -4.57 -5.21
C LEU A 36 1.01 -4.29 -6.38
N ASP A 37 -0.08 -5.05 -6.44
CA ASP A 37 -1.10 -4.98 -7.47
C ASP A 37 -2.51 -5.03 -6.87
N GLY A 38 -3.45 -4.27 -7.41
CA GLY A 38 -4.86 -4.31 -7.04
C GLY A 38 -5.51 -2.95 -6.95
N ALA A 39 -6.74 -2.90 -6.43
CA ALA A 39 -7.47 -1.67 -6.22
C ALA A 39 -7.89 -1.54 -4.75
N ALA A 40 -7.91 -0.31 -4.27
CA ALA A 40 -8.28 0.01 -2.91
C ALA A 40 -9.07 1.32 -2.86
N THR A 41 -9.86 1.47 -1.81
CA THR A 41 -10.46 2.72 -1.41
C THR A 41 -9.57 3.34 -0.35
N THR A 42 -9.13 4.56 -0.61
CA THR A 42 -8.40 5.37 0.36
C THR A 42 -9.37 6.03 1.34
N LEU A 43 -8.96 6.13 2.59
CA LEU A 43 -9.64 6.83 3.68
C LEU A 43 -8.61 7.72 4.38
N THR A 44 -8.86 9.02 4.45
CA THR A 44 -7.95 9.99 5.08
C THR A 44 -8.70 11.09 5.79
N ASP A 45 -8.21 11.43 6.99
CA ASP A 45 -8.59 12.64 7.72
C ASP A 45 -7.65 13.83 7.41
N GLY A 46 -6.56 13.56 6.68
CA GLY A 46 -5.55 14.56 6.31
C GLY A 46 -5.75 15.12 4.91
N ASP A 47 -5.51 16.42 4.76
CA ASP A 47 -5.77 17.15 3.51
C ASP A 47 -4.79 16.82 2.37
N ARG A 48 -3.57 16.34 2.66
CA ARG A 48 -2.57 16.01 1.63
C ARG A 48 -1.73 14.79 2.07
N PRO A 49 -2.25 13.56 1.92
CA PRO A 49 -1.49 12.38 2.30
C PRO A 49 -0.21 12.28 1.47
N THR A 50 0.88 12.02 2.18
CA THR A 50 2.23 11.82 1.61
C THR A 50 2.57 10.34 1.48
N HIS A 51 1.87 9.50 2.25
CA HIS A 51 2.02 8.07 2.24
C HIS A 51 0.62 7.40 2.33
N LEU A 52 0.51 6.21 1.75
CA LEU A 52 -0.60 5.30 1.95
C LEU A 52 -0.11 4.11 2.78
N LEU A 53 -0.91 3.71 3.77
CA LEU A 53 -0.77 2.42 4.43
C LEU A 53 -1.79 1.47 3.80
N VAL A 54 -1.30 0.52 3.00
CA VAL A 54 -2.15 -0.35 2.19
C VAL A 54 -2.33 -1.68 2.89
N ARG A 55 -3.57 -2.08 3.15
CA ARG A 55 -3.89 -3.45 3.58
C ARG A 55 -3.90 -4.35 2.35
N ALA A 56 -3.00 -5.32 2.33
CA ALA A 56 -2.79 -6.25 1.23
C ALA A 56 -2.70 -7.69 1.74
N VAL A 57 -2.70 -8.64 0.80
CA VAL A 57 -2.50 -10.06 1.09
C VAL A 57 -1.14 -10.49 0.56
N GLY A 58 -0.32 -11.08 1.43
CA GLY A 58 0.99 -11.64 1.13
C GLY A 58 0.92 -12.91 0.28
N PRO A 59 2.06 -13.40 -0.21
CA PRO A 59 2.14 -14.57 -1.07
C PRO A 59 1.73 -15.88 -0.36
N ASP A 60 1.78 -15.89 0.97
CA ASP A 60 1.32 -16.98 1.84
C ASP A 60 -0.16 -16.86 2.24
N GLY A 61 -0.87 -15.85 1.73
CA GLY A 61 -2.25 -15.55 2.10
C GLY A 61 -2.39 -14.75 3.39
N SER A 62 -1.29 -14.36 4.05
CA SER A 62 -1.34 -13.56 5.27
C SER A 62 -1.73 -12.10 4.99
N GLY A 63 -2.42 -11.46 5.94
CA GLY A 63 -2.68 -10.03 5.88
C GLY A 63 -1.41 -9.23 6.18
N VAL A 64 -1.03 -8.30 5.28
CA VAL A 64 0.13 -7.43 5.43
C VAL A 64 -0.24 -5.96 5.25
N LEU A 65 0.51 -5.07 5.87
CA LEU A 65 0.47 -3.63 5.62
C LEU A 65 1.69 -3.21 4.81
N VAL A 66 1.48 -2.45 3.74
CA VAL A 66 2.53 -1.95 2.85
C VAL A 66 2.53 -0.43 2.90
N LEU A 67 3.68 0.17 3.16
CA LEU A 67 3.86 1.61 3.11
C LEU A 67 4.20 2.04 1.68
N VAL A 68 3.33 2.84 1.06
CA VAL A 68 3.50 3.38 -0.28
C VAL A 68 3.68 4.90 -0.20
N GLU A 69 4.71 5.43 -0.85
CA GLU A 69 4.97 6.87 -0.88
C GLU A 69 4.35 7.57 -2.09
N ARG A 70 4.10 8.87 -1.94
CA ARG A 70 3.67 9.69 -3.06
C ARG A 70 4.76 9.75 -4.13
N GLY A 71 4.39 9.43 -5.37
CA GLY A 71 5.30 9.42 -6.51
C GLY A 71 5.82 8.04 -6.87
N GLU A 72 5.46 7.00 -6.10
CA GLU A 72 5.68 5.62 -6.51
C GLU A 72 5.00 5.32 -7.86
N ARG A 73 5.75 4.68 -8.75
CA ARG A 73 5.26 4.39 -10.10
C ARG A 73 4.19 3.30 -10.04
N GLY A 74 3.09 3.52 -10.78
CA GLY A 74 1.98 2.57 -10.86
C GLY A 74 0.90 2.78 -9.78
N VAL A 75 0.94 3.87 -9.02
CA VAL A 75 -0.09 4.24 -8.04
C VAL A 75 -0.96 5.37 -8.61
N GLU A 76 -2.18 5.05 -9.07
CA GLU A 76 -3.04 6.03 -9.73
C GLU A 76 -4.56 5.78 -9.50
N PRO A 77 -5.36 6.83 -9.26
CA PRO A 77 -4.95 8.19 -8.93
C PRO A 77 -4.40 8.26 -7.48
N TRP A 78 -3.50 9.21 -7.21
CA TRP A 78 -3.16 9.55 -5.83
C TRP A 78 -4.30 10.39 -5.22
N PRO A 79 -4.64 10.22 -3.92
CA PRO A 79 -5.68 11.02 -3.27
C PRO A 79 -5.48 12.52 -3.48
N ARG A 80 -6.54 13.21 -3.90
CA ARG A 80 -6.48 14.65 -4.12
C ARG A 80 -6.46 15.40 -2.79
N GLU A 81 -6.09 16.67 -2.87
CA GLU A 81 -6.14 17.52 -1.69
C GLU A 81 -7.58 17.70 -1.19
N GLY A 82 -7.77 17.52 0.12
CA GLY A 82 -9.08 17.62 0.78
C GLY A 82 -10.05 16.48 0.49
N GLU A 83 -9.63 15.48 -0.31
CA GLU A 83 -10.43 14.29 -0.60
C GLU A 83 -10.31 13.31 0.57
N ARG A 84 -11.43 13.04 1.25
CA ARG A 84 -11.47 12.13 2.41
C ARG A 84 -11.51 10.66 2.01
N THR A 85 -12.05 10.39 0.83
CA THR A 85 -12.25 9.03 0.30
C THR A 85 -12.03 9.02 -1.20
N GLY A 86 -11.33 8.03 -1.74
CA GLY A 86 -11.19 7.89 -3.20
C GLY A 86 -10.59 6.55 -3.62
N GLU A 87 -10.90 6.10 -4.83
CA GLU A 87 -10.28 4.88 -5.38
C GLU A 87 -8.81 5.12 -5.75
N VAL A 88 -7.97 4.14 -5.47
CA VAL A 88 -6.57 4.06 -5.90
C VAL A 88 -6.31 2.69 -6.51
N VAL A 89 -5.56 2.67 -7.60
CA VAL A 89 -5.13 1.44 -8.28
C VAL A 89 -3.62 1.32 -8.19
N PHE A 90 -3.16 0.15 -7.79
CA PHE A 90 -1.76 -0.28 -7.79
C PHE A 90 -1.54 -1.19 -9.01
N ARG A 91 -0.64 -0.77 -9.90
CA ARG A 91 -0.28 -1.49 -11.14
C ARG A 91 1.21 -1.79 -11.15
N ALA A 92 1.57 -3.00 -10.77
CA ALA A 92 2.94 -3.51 -10.69
C ALA A 92 3.87 -2.55 -9.93
N VAL A 93 3.42 -2.07 -8.78
CA VAL A 93 4.18 -1.13 -7.95
C VAL A 93 5.33 -1.88 -7.32
N ARG A 94 6.56 -1.52 -7.69
CA ARG A 94 7.78 -2.20 -7.24
C ARG A 94 8.37 -1.47 -6.05
N LEU A 95 8.40 -2.15 -4.91
CA LEU A 95 8.90 -1.60 -3.65
C LEU A 95 10.00 -2.49 -3.08
N ASP A 96 10.83 -1.92 -2.21
CA ASP A 96 11.73 -2.70 -1.37
C ASP A 96 10.93 -3.47 -0.31
N ALA A 97 11.37 -4.67 0.06
CA ALA A 97 10.63 -5.53 0.98
C ALA A 97 10.56 -4.98 2.42
N ASP A 98 11.39 -4.00 2.77
CA ASP A 98 11.31 -3.30 4.05
C ASP A 98 10.12 -2.34 4.15
N ARG A 99 9.42 -2.09 3.04
CA ARG A 99 8.15 -1.34 3.01
C ARG A 99 6.96 -2.11 3.57
N VAL A 100 7.11 -3.42 3.81
CA VAL A 100 6.11 -4.24 4.49
C VAL A 100 6.25 -4.03 6.00
N VAL A 101 5.22 -3.48 6.64
CA VAL A 101 5.26 -2.97 8.02
C VAL A 101 4.75 -3.99 9.04
N THR A 102 3.99 -5.02 8.63
CA THR A 102 3.44 -6.04 9.56
C THR A 102 3.96 -7.45 9.30
N GLY A 103 4.26 -8.16 10.39
CA GLY A 103 4.00 -9.60 10.52
C GLY A 103 2.59 -9.83 11.11
N GLU A 104 1.90 -10.86 10.62
CA GLU A 104 0.61 -11.41 11.07
C GLU A 104 -0.37 -10.42 11.74
N VAL A 105 -1.27 -9.81 10.96
CA VAL A 105 -2.54 -9.32 11.52
C VAL A 105 -3.40 -10.55 11.81
N ARG A 106 -3.32 -11.12 13.02
CA ARG A 106 -4.33 -12.07 13.49
C ARG A 106 -5.62 -11.31 13.74
N ASP A 107 -6.69 -11.70 13.07
CA ASP A 107 -8.03 -11.26 13.45
C ASP A 107 -8.28 -11.62 14.93
N PRO A 108 -8.83 -10.71 15.75
CA PRO A 108 -9.33 -11.09 17.06
C PRO A 108 -10.53 -12.03 16.87
N ALA A 109 -10.40 -13.24 17.42
CA ALA A 109 -11.46 -14.25 17.48
C ALA A 109 -12.69 -13.78 18.28
#